data_AF-A0A7C1KHI3-F1
#
_entry.id   AF-A0A7C1KHI3-F1
#
_cell.length_a   1.000
_cell.length_b   1.000
_cell.length_c   1.000
_cell.angle_alpha   90.00
_cell.angle_beta   90.00
_cell.angle_gamma   90.00
#
_symmetry.space_group_name_H-M   'P 1'
#
loop_
_entity.id
_entity.type
_entity.pdbx_description
1 polymer ?
#
loop_
_entity_poly.entity_id
_entity_poly.type
_entity_poly.pdbx_seq_one_letter_code
_entity_poly.pdbx_strand_id
1 'polypeptide(L)'
;MPKWPTSSRGSRKCSPPLYLPLRSQLASALAELGADLQHRANQAASPESRKRFLLIFGIQRFRELRKAEDDFGFARRAADRETTPAEHLATLLRDGPALGLHTIIWCDSLTNLQRTFERSQLRDFAWRVLFQMSPNDSSHLMDSPAAARLGRHRALLLTEESERPEKFRPYGIPPVEWLQRLAAKWQQHRSQKLAVHPAASPQTVEHAFDISKTLPETL
;
A
#
# COMPACT_ATOMS: atom_id res chain seq x y z
N MET A 1 15.68 13.78 -25.01
CA MET A 1 15.70 12.61 -24.12
C MET A 1 16.16 13.03 -22.74
N PRO A 2 15.34 12.96 -21.68
CA PRO A 2 15.81 13.29 -20.35
C PRO A 2 16.32 12.02 -19.65
N LYS A 3 17.62 12.01 -19.33
CA LYS A 3 18.28 11.00 -18.50
C LYS A 3 17.99 11.31 -17.02
N TRP A 4 17.58 10.30 -16.27
CA TRP A 4 17.41 10.36 -14.82
C TRP A 4 18.78 10.17 -14.13
N PRO A 5 19.07 10.85 -13.00
CA PRO A 5 20.34 10.67 -12.31
C PRO A 5 20.38 9.34 -11.54
N THR A 6 21.43 8.56 -11.76
CA THR A 6 21.80 7.38 -10.97
C THR A 6 22.20 7.79 -9.55
N SER A 7 21.63 7.11 -8.54
CA SER A 7 21.87 7.44 -7.14
C SER A 7 23.19 6.86 -6.63
N SER A 8 24.10 7.72 -6.20
CA SER A 8 25.16 7.40 -5.25
C SER A 8 24.66 7.51 -3.79
N ARG A 9 25.42 6.84 -2.90
CA ARG A 9 25.15 6.43 -1.51
C ARG A 9 24.61 7.51 -0.56
N GLY A 10 23.94 7.03 0.49
CA GLY A 10 24.24 7.50 1.85
C GLY A 10 23.36 8.59 2.45
N SER A 11 22.13 8.77 1.99
CA SER A 11 21.12 9.55 2.69
C SER A 11 19.85 8.73 2.73
N ARG A 12 19.25 8.53 3.90
CA ARG A 12 17.85 8.07 3.98
C ARG A 12 17.01 9.16 3.33
N LYS A 13 16.90 9.10 1.99
CA LYS A 13 16.00 9.93 1.21
C LYS A 13 14.64 9.70 1.82
N CYS A 14 14.11 10.70 2.52
CA CYS A 14 12.72 10.66 2.90
C CYS A 14 11.95 10.45 1.60
N SER A 15 11.35 9.27 1.42
CA SER A 15 10.49 9.02 0.27
C SER A 15 9.51 10.19 0.18
N PRO A 16 9.33 10.77 -1.02
CA PRO A 16 8.46 11.92 -1.19
C PRO A 16 7.09 11.59 -0.57
N PRO A 17 6.38 12.58 -0.01
CA PRO A 17 5.11 12.34 0.68
C PRO A 17 4.08 11.62 -0.19
N LEU A 18 4.23 11.74 -1.51
CA LEU A 18 3.53 11.00 -2.52
C LEU A 18 4.56 10.39 -3.47
N TYR A 19 4.46 9.08 -3.69
CA TYR A 19 5.23 8.37 -4.71
C TYR A 19 4.24 7.80 -5.73
N LEU A 20 4.38 8.21 -6.99
CA LEU A 20 3.56 7.73 -8.10
C LEU A 20 4.47 6.96 -9.07
N PRO A 21 4.65 5.64 -8.88
CA PRO A 21 5.49 4.85 -9.76
C PRO A 21 4.88 4.76 -11.17
N LEU A 22 5.73 4.64 -12.18
CA LEU A 22 5.29 4.23 -13.52
C LEU A 22 4.75 2.80 -13.47
N ARG A 23 3.92 2.43 -14.45
CA ARG A 23 3.37 1.07 -14.50
C ARG A 23 4.45 -0.02 -14.52
N SER A 24 5.56 0.23 -15.23
CA SER A 24 6.72 -0.68 -15.27
C SER A 24 7.42 -0.86 -13.92
N GLN A 25 7.22 0.07 -12.98
CA GLN A 25 7.84 0.05 -11.65
C GLN A 25 6.91 -0.56 -10.58
N LEU A 26 5.74 -1.09 -10.96
CA LEU A 26 4.79 -1.69 -10.03
C LEU A 26 5.45 -2.79 -9.17
N ALA A 27 6.12 -3.74 -9.82
CA ALA A 27 6.75 -4.87 -9.14
C ALA A 27 7.80 -4.40 -8.13
N SER A 28 8.72 -3.51 -8.55
CA SER A 28 9.72 -2.93 -7.67
C SER A 28 9.12 -2.12 -6.51
N ALA A 29 8.03 -1.39 -6.75
CA ALA A 29 7.36 -0.60 -5.71
C ALA A 29 6.70 -1.49 -4.65
N LEU A 30 6.08 -2.60 -5.07
CA LEU A 30 5.49 -3.58 -4.14
C LEU A 30 6.57 -4.36 -3.39
N ALA A 31 7.68 -4.71 -4.04
CA ALA A 31 8.83 -5.32 -3.39
C ALA A 31 9.45 -4.39 -2.33
N GLU A 32 9.57 -3.09 -2.61
CA GLU A 32 10.03 -2.09 -1.62
C GLU A 32 9.10 -2.03 -0.41
N LEU A 33 7.78 -2.06 -0.62
CA LEU A 33 6.80 -2.11 0.47
C LEU A 33 6.88 -3.42 1.26
N GLY A 34 7.10 -4.55 0.59
CA GLY A 34 7.33 -5.85 1.24
C GLY A 34 8.60 -5.85 2.10
N ALA A 35 9.69 -5.25 1.62
CA ALA A 35 10.90 -5.08 2.40
C ALA A 35 10.71 -4.16 3.61
N ASP A 36 9.95 -3.05 3.46
CA ASP A 36 9.58 -2.16 4.57
C ASP A 36 8.73 -2.91 5.61
N LEU A 37 7.76 -3.71 5.17
CA LEU A 37 6.96 -4.57 6.05
C LEU A 37 7.84 -5.52 6.86
N GLN A 38 8.74 -6.25 6.21
CA GLN A 38 9.64 -7.19 6.89
C GLN A 38 10.58 -6.47 7.87
N HIS A 39 11.09 -5.31 7.48
CA HIS A 39 11.94 -4.49 8.33
C HIS A 39 11.20 -4.06 9.61
N ARG A 40 9.93 -3.65 9.48
CA ARG A 40 9.08 -3.28 10.63
C ARG A 40 8.73 -4.47 11.50
N ALA A 41 8.48 -5.64 10.91
CA ALA A 41 8.20 -6.87 11.65
C ALA A 41 9.38 -7.32 12.51
N ASN A 42 10.61 -7.10 12.04
CA ASN A 42 11.84 -7.49 12.73
C ASN A 42 12.28 -6.47 13.81
N GLN A 43 11.68 -5.28 13.85
CA GLN A 43 11.97 -4.26 14.85
C GLN A 43 10.90 -4.28 15.95
N ALA A 44 11.30 -4.00 17.20
CA ALA A 44 10.33 -3.75 18.26
C ALA A 44 9.39 -2.62 17.81
N ALA A 45 8.08 -2.88 17.85
CA ALA A 45 7.06 -1.98 17.32
C ALA A 45 7.26 -0.55 17.87
N SER A 46 7.71 0.37 17.01
CA SER A 46 7.83 1.78 17.37
C SER A 46 6.48 2.46 17.12
N PRO A 47 5.86 3.08 18.14
CA PRO A 47 4.63 3.87 17.97
C PRO A 47 4.80 5.03 16.99
N GLU A 48 6.04 5.45 16.73
CA GLU A 48 6.40 6.58 15.86
C GLU A 48 6.65 6.16 14.41
N SER A 49 6.48 4.88 14.07
CA SER A 49 6.69 4.41 12.70
C SER A 49 5.76 5.15 11.73
N ARG A 50 6.35 5.66 10.64
CA ARG A 50 5.62 6.46 9.65
C ARG A 50 4.57 5.58 8.95
N LYS A 51 3.30 5.94 9.11
CA LYS A 51 2.19 5.31 8.38
C LYS A 51 2.37 5.52 6.88
N ARG A 52 2.19 4.46 6.08
CA ARG A 52 2.16 4.55 4.61
C ARG A 52 0.83 4.01 4.11
N PHE A 53 0.33 4.63 3.05
CA PHE A 53 -0.92 4.25 2.40
C PHE A 53 -0.61 3.88 0.95
N LEU A 54 -0.91 2.65 0.57
CA LEU A 54 -0.91 2.19 -0.81
C LEU A 54 -2.28 2.46 -1.41
N LEU A 55 -2.35 3.32 -2.43
CA LEU A 55 -3.58 3.63 -3.14
C LEU A 55 -3.54 3.01 -4.53
N ILE A 56 -4.47 2.10 -4.81
CA ILE A 56 -4.61 1.46 -6.13
C ILE A 56 -5.95 1.89 -6.73
N PHE A 57 -5.88 2.74 -7.76
CA PHE A 57 -7.05 3.15 -8.52
C PHE A 57 -7.23 2.29 -9.77
N GLY A 58 -8.23 1.41 -9.76
CA GLY A 58 -8.59 0.58 -10.90
C GLY A 58 -7.78 -0.70 -10.93
N ILE A 59 -7.87 -1.52 -9.87
CA ILE A 59 -7.09 -2.75 -9.72
C ILE A 59 -7.23 -3.72 -10.89
N GLN A 60 -8.40 -3.75 -11.55
CA GLN A 60 -8.69 -4.59 -12.71
C GLN A 60 -7.76 -4.34 -13.90
N ARG A 61 -7.09 -3.18 -13.93
CA ARG A 61 -6.09 -2.78 -14.94
C ARG A 61 -4.73 -3.42 -14.70
N PHE A 62 -4.49 -4.05 -13.54
CA PHE A 62 -3.22 -4.63 -13.12
C PHE A 62 -3.26 -6.15 -13.25
N ARG A 63 -2.88 -6.66 -14.44
CA ARG A 63 -2.89 -8.10 -14.72
C ARG A 63 -1.87 -8.86 -13.86
N GLU A 64 -0.78 -8.20 -13.52
CA GLU A 64 0.31 -8.70 -12.67
C GLU A 64 -0.13 -8.87 -11.20
N LEU A 65 -1.26 -8.28 -10.80
CA LEU A 65 -1.87 -8.43 -9.47
C LEU A 65 -2.98 -9.48 -9.47
N ARG A 66 -3.26 -10.14 -10.59
CA ARG A 66 -4.20 -11.26 -10.61
C ARG A 66 -3.53 -12.46 -9.97
N LYS A 67 -4.34 -13.31 -9.33
CA LYS A 67 -3.83 -14.58 -8.83
C LYS A 67 -3.38 -15.43 -10.00
N ALA A 68 -2.30 -16.18 -9.81
CA ALA A 68 -1.96 -17.23 -10.74
C ALA A 68 -3.05 -18.31 -10.69
N GLU A 69 -3.52 -18.77 -11.84
CA GLU A 69 -4.56 -19.82 -11.91
C GLU A 69 -4.04 -21.20 -11.41
N ASP A 70 -2.72 -21.37 -11.29
CA ASP A 70 -2.03 -22.65 -11.03
C ASP A 70 -1.31 -22.77 -9.66
N ASP A 71 -1.51 -21.85 -8.71
CA ASP A 71 -0.73 -21.85 -7.44
C ASP A 71 -1.05 -23.01 -6.47
N PHE A 72 -2.03 -23.86 -6.79
CA PHE A 72 -2.27 -25.10 -6.05
C PHE A 72 -1.22 -26.21 -6.31
N GLY A 73 -0.29 -26.02 -7.26
CA GLY A 73 0.62 -27.08 -7.73
C GLY A 73 2.05 -27.13 -7.15
N PHE A 74 2.59 -26.07 -6.53
CA PHE A 74 4.06 -25.96 -6.36
C PHE A 74 4.58 -25.49 -5.00
N ALA A 75 3.92 -25.83 -3.90
CA ALA A 75 4.40 -25.54 -2.53
C ALA A 75 5.79 -26.15 -2.18
N ARG A 76 6.37 -27.04 -3.02
CA ARG A 76 7.67 -27.68 -2.78
C ARG A 76 8.89 -27.06 -3.48
N ARG A 77 8.75 -26.02 -4.32
CA ARG A 77 9.90 -25.31 -4.93
C ARG A 77 10.03 -23.84 -4.49
N ALA A 78 9.41 -23.49 -3.36
CA ALA A 78 9.19 -22.10 -2.96
C ALA A 78 10.39 -21.36 -2.35
N ALA A 79 11.50 -22.04 -2.03
CA ALA A 79 12.61 -21.40 -1.31
C ALA A 79 13.44 -20.42 -2.17
N ASP A 80 13.44 -20.57 -3.51
CA ASP A 80 14.28 -19.78 -4.42
C ASP A 80 13.50 -18.95 -5.45
N ARG A 81 12.16 -18.89 -5.37
CA ARG A 81 11.38 -18.05 -6.30
C ARG A 81 11.22 -16.63 -5.76
N GLU A 82 11.38 -15.66 -6.65
CA GLU A 82 11.03 -14.26 -6.34
C GLU A 82 9.54 -14.16 -6.01
N THR A 83 9.23 -13.38 -4.97
CA THR A 83 7.84 -13.08 -4.58
C THR A 83 7.18 -12.26 -5.69
N THR A 84 6.01 -12.72 -6.14
CA THR A 84 5.26 -12.05 -7.19
C THR A 84 4.60 -10.76 -6.68
N PRO A 85 4.25 -9.82 -7.58
CA PRO A 85 3.50 -8.61 -7.18
C PRO A 85 2.17 -8.91 -6.47
N ALA A 86 1.45 -9.94 -6.90
CA ALA A 86 0.19 -10.37 -6.27
C ALA A 86 0.41 -10.86 -4.83
N GLU A 87 1.48 -11.60 -4.58
CA GLU A 87 1.81 -12.07 -3.22
C GLU A 87 2.26 -10.93 -2.32
N HIS A 88 3.09 -10.01 -2.81
CA HIS A 88 3.42 -8.80 -2.05
C HIS A 88 2.16 -8.04 -1.64
N LEU A 89 1.20 -7.86 -2.56
CA LEU A 89 -0.08 -7.22 -2.25
C LEU A 89 -0.89 -7.99 -1.21
N ALA A 90 -0.94 -9.32 -1.31
CA ALA A 90 -1.62 -10.18 -0.34
C ALA A 90 -1.02 -10.05 1.07
N THR A 91 0.30 -10.12 1.19
CA THR A 91 1.01 -9.96 2.47
C THR A 91 0.81 -8.55 3.03
N LEU A 92 0.85 -7.52 2.19
CA LEU A 92 0.60 -6.13 2.61
C LEU A 92 -0.83 -5.92 3.12
N LEU A 93 -1.82 -6.60 2.56
CA LEU A 93 -3.21 -6.54 3.05
C LEU A 93 -3.36 -7.20 4.41
N ARG A 94 -2.78 -8.39 4.58
CA ARG A 94 -2.93 -9.19 5.79
C ARG A 94 -2.12 -8.64 6.96
N ASP A 95 -0.83 -8.39 6.74
CA ASP A 95 0.13 -8.11 7.82
C ASP A 95 0.45 -6.60 7.92
N GLY A 96 0.14 -5.83 6.87
CA GLY A 96 0.43 -4.40 6.79
C GLY A 96 -0.23 -3.53 7.87
N PRO A 97 -1.54 -3.67 8.17
CA PRO A 97 -2.22 -2.76 9.08
C PRO A 97 -1.60 -2.70 10.47
N ALA A 98 -1.16 -3.83 11.02
CA ALA A 98 -0.48 -3.92 12.32
C ALA A 98 0.87 -3.18 12.35
N LEU A 99 1.50 -3.01 11.18
CA LEU A 99 2.80 -2.35 11.01
C LEU A 99 2.69 -0.95 10.38
N GLY A 100 1.48 -0.39 10.34
CA GLY A 100 1.23 0.97 9.82
C GLY A 100 1.33 1.09 8.30
N LEU A 101 1.18 -0.02 7.57
CA LEU A 101 1.03 -0.06 6.11
C LEU A 101 -0.44 -0.35 5.78
N HIS A 102 -1.13 0.62 5.19
CA HIS A 102 -2.56 0.50 4.90
C HIS A 102 -2.80 0.52 3.40
N THR A 103 -3.83 -0.17 2.94
CA THR A 103 -4.12 -0.30 1.51
C THR A 103 -5.54 0.18 1.21
N ILE A 104 -5.68 1.02 0.19
CA ILE A 104 -6.96 1.56 -0.30
C ILE A 104 -7.06 1.21 -1.78
N ILE A 105 -8.14 0.52 -2.16
CA ILE A 105 -8.31 0.01 -3.52
C ILE A 105 -9.66 0.42 -4.06
N TRP A 106 -9.66 0.86 -5.32
CA TRP A 106 -10.86 1.05 -6.11
C TRP A 106 -10.93 0.01 -7.23
N CYS A 107 -12.13 -0.55 -7.43
CA CYS A 107 -12.48 -1.46 -8.51
C CYS A 107 -13.86 -1.08 -9.05
N ASP A 108 -14.13 -1.42 -10.31
CA ASP A 108 -15.40 -1.13 -10.99
C ASP A 108 -16.49 -2.17 -10.74
N SER A 109 -16.14 -3.44 -10.52
CA SER A 109 -17.08 -4.53 -10.25
C SER A 109 -16.51 -5.60 -9.32
N LEU A 110 -17.39 -6.35 -8.65
CA LEU A 110 -16.98 -7.48 -7.82
C LEU A 110 -16.30 -8.57 -8.66
N THR A 111 -16.82 -8.87 -9.86
CA THR A 111 -16.21 -9.84 -10.78
C THR A 111 -14.75 -9.50 -11.09
N ASN A 112 -14.46 -8.22 -11.34
CA ASN A 112 -13.11 -7.78 -11.61
C ASN A 112 -12.22 -7.82 -10.35
N LEU A 113 -12.79 -7.52 -9.18
CA LEU A 113 -12.08 -7.61 -7.90
C LEU A 113 -11.69 -9.06 -7.58
N GLN A 114 -12.57 -10.03 -7.86
CA GLN A 114 -12.36 -11.46 -7.58
C GLN A 114 -11.26 -12.11 -8.45
N ARG A 115 -10.89 -11.48 -9.58
CA ARG A 115 -9.70 -11.88 -10.38
C ARG A 115 -8.39 -11.60 -9.64
N THR A 116 -8.40 -10.68 -8.69
CA THR A 116 -7.25 -10.30 -7.88
C THR A 116 -7.32 -10.86 -6.47
N PHE A 117 -8.50 -10.82 -5.81
CA PHE A 117 -8.65 -11.25 -4.41
C PHE A 117 -9.54 -12.46 -4.22
N GLU A 118 -9.14 -13.35 -3.31
CA GLU A 118 -9.93 -14.49 -2.86
C GLU A 118 -11.00 -14.01 -1.89
N ARG A 119 -12.02 -14.85 -1.67
CA ARG A 119 -13.06 -14.54 -0.69
C ARG A 119 -12.48 -14.33 0.72
N SER A 120 -11.40 -15.05 1.07
CA SER A 120 -10.64 -14.85 2.30
C SER A 120 -10.03 -13.45 2.36
N GLN A 121 -9.26 -13.04 1.35
CA GLN A 121 -8.61 -11.73 1.26
C GLN A 121 -9.60 -10.56 1.23
N LEU A 122 -10.81 -10.77 0.67
CA LEU A 122 -11.86 -9.77 0.74
C LEU A 122 -12.30 -9.47 2.17
N ARG A 123 -12.15 -10.41 3.12
CA ARG A 123 -12.47 -10.23 4.53
C ARG A 123 -11.44 -9.34 5.26
N ASP A 124 -10.19 -9.32 4.81
CA ASP A 124 -9.12 -8.48 5.36
C ASP A 124 -9.37 -6.96 5.18
N PHE A 125 -10.27 -6.59 4.26
CA PHE A 125 -10.74 -5.21 4.12
C PHE A 125 -11.75 -4.87 5.22
N ALA A 126 -11.28 -4.48 6.41
CA ALA A 126 -12.16 -4.07 7.52
C ALA A 126 -13.17 -2.97 7.11
N TRP A 127 -12.80 -2.11 6.16
CA TRP A 127 -13.65 -1.03 5.64
C TRP A 127 -13.95 -1.25 4.16
N ARG A 128 -15.23 -1.24 3.79
CA ARG A 128 -15.68 -1.39 2.39
C ARG A 128 -16.71 -0.32 2.05
N VAL A 129 -16.52 0.34 0.92
CA VAL A 129 -17.47 1.31 0.39
C VAL A 129 -18.16 0.71 -0.83
N LEU A 130 -19.45 0.44 -0.72
CA LEU A 130 -20.25 -0.19 -1.78
C LEU A 130 -21.14 0.84 -2.45
N PHE A 131 -21.04 0.93 -3.78
CA PHE A 131 -21.96 1.70 -4.62
C PHE A 131 -23.10 0.82 -5.12
N GLN A 132 -23.99 1.39 -5.94
CA GLN A 132 -25.04 0.61 -6.60
C GLN A 132 -24.41 -0.53 -7.41
N MET A 133 -24.85 -1.77 -7.13
CA MET A 133 -24.36 -2.98 -7.79
C MET A 133 -25.49 -4.01 -7.93
N SER A 134 -25.21 -5.17 -8.52
CA SER A 134 -26.24 -6.21 -8.66
C SER A 134 -26.66 -6.76 -7.29
N PRO A 135 -27.88 -7.31 -7.15
CA PRO A 135 -28.30 -7.99 -5.91
C PRO A 135 -27.35 -9.12 -5.51
N ASN A 136 -26.79 -9.84 -6.48
CA ASN A 136 -25.86 -10.94 -6.23
C ASN A 136 -24.52 -10.44 -5.67
N ASP A 137 -23.95 -9.39 -6.27
CA ASP A 137 -22.67 -8.83 -5.80
C ASP A 137 -22.80 -8.22 -4.41
N SER A 138 -23.93 -7.54 -4.16
CA SER A 138 -24.28 -7.01 -2.85
C SER A 138 -24.35 -8.13 -1.82
N SER A 139 -25.14 -9.18 -2.08
CA SER A 139 -25.24 -10.32 -1.15
C SER A 139 -23.89 -10.99 -0.90
N HIS A 140 -22.99 -11.06 -1.89
CA HIS A 140 -21.67 -11.65 -1.70
C HIS A 140 -20.74 -10.79 -0.81
N LEU A 141 -20.87 -9.47 -0.84
CA LEU A 141 -19.99 -8.54 -0.10
C LEU A 141 -20.52 -8.16 1.29
N MET A 142 -21.83 -8.19 1.50
CA MET A 142 -22.47 -7.68 2.71
C MET A 142 -23.62 -8.55 3.24
N ASP A 143 -23.73 -9.80 2.75
CA ASP A 143 -24.76 -10.79 3.13
C ASP A 143 -26.21 -10.27 2.99
N SER A 144 -26.41 -9.25 2.14
CA SER A 144 -27.69 -8.58 1.90
C SER A 144 -27.70 -7.92 0.51
N PRO A 145 -28.84 -7.91 -0.21
CA PRO A 145 -28.97 -7.25 -1.51
C PRO A 145 -29.15 -5.72 -1.41
N ALA A 146 -28.92 -5.12 -0.24
CA ALA A 146 -29.23 -3.71 0.04
C ALA A 146 -28.55 -2.71 -0.91
N ALA A 147 -27.33 -2.99 -1.39
CA ALA A 147 -26.61 -2.11 -2.30
C ALA A 147 -27.29 -2.00 -3.68
N ALA A 148 -28.09 -2.99 -4.09
CA ALA A 148 -28.84 -2.94 -5.34
C ALA A 148 -29.92 -1.85 -5.37
N ARG A 149 -30.40 -1.44 -4.20
CA ARG A 149 -31.43 -0.38 -4.04
C ARG A 149 -30.83 1.01 -3.85
N LEU A 150 -29.51 1.17 -3.97
CA LEU A 150 -28.86 2.48 -3.90
C LEU A 150 -29.21 3.33 -5.13
N GLY A 151 -29.29 4.64 -4.92
CA GLY A 151 -29.40 5.62 -6.01
C GLY A 151 -28.02 6.07 -6.51
N ARG A 152 -27.98 6.75 -7.66
CA ARG A 152 -26.76 7.16 -8.41
C ARG A 152 -25.67 7.92 -7.63
N HIS A 153 -25.96 8.44 -6.43
CA HIS A 153 -25.03 9.21 -5.60
C HIS A 153 -25.07 8.79 -4.14
N ARG A 154 -25.30 7.50 -3.88
CA ARG A 154 -25.36 6.95 -2.53
C ARG A 154 -24.43 5.74 -2.45
N ALA A 155 -23.77 5.61 -1.32
CA ALA A 155 -22.92 4.47 -1.01
C ALA A 155 -23.26 3.93 0.38
N LEU A 156 -22.88 2.68 0.62
CA LEU A 156 -22.88 2.06 1.94
C LEU A 156 -21.44 1.94 2.40
N LEU A 157 -21.16 2.44 3.60
CA LEU A 157 -19.93 2.17 4.33
C LEU A 157 -20.18 0.94 5.21
N LEU A 158 -19.39 -0.09 4.99
CA LEU A 158 -19.31 -1.25 5.86
C LEU A 158 -18.03 -1.13 6.67
N THR A 159 -18.17 -1.30 7.97
CA THR A 159 -17.05 -1.50 8.89
C THR A 159 -17.24 -2.85 9.56
N GLU A 160 -16.13 -3.51 9.87
CA GLU A 160 -16.16 -4.78 10.60
C GLU A 160 -16.85 -4.67 11.97
N GLU A 161 -16.72 -3.51 12.62
CA GLU A 161 -17.27 -3.24 13.96
C GLU A 161 -18.76 -2.89 13.96
N SER A 162 -19.36 -2.53 12.81
CA SER A 162 -20.76 -2.10 12.74
C SER A 162 -21.67 -3.21 12.23
N GLU A 163 -22.70 -3.52 13.01
CA GLU A 163 -23.75 -4.49 12.61
C GLU A 163 -24.53 -4.05 11.36
N ARG A 164 -24.60 -2.74 11.11
CA ARG A 164 -25.37 -2.16 10.02
C ARG A 164 -24.51 -1.26 9.13
N PRO A 165 -24.64 -1.39 7.80
CA PRO A 165 -23.99 -0.48 6.86
C PRO A 165 -24.50 0.96 7.03
N GLU A 166 -23.59 1.93 7.05
CA GLU A 166 -23.93 3.34 7.09
C GLU A 166 -24.15 3.87 5.67
N LYS A 167 -25.30 4.52 5.44
CA LYS A 167 -25.63 5.10 4.14
C LYS A 167 -25.17 6.55 4.06
N PHE A 168 -24.33 6.87 3.09
CA PHE A 168 -23.84 8.23 2.89
C PHE A 168 -23.88 8.67 1.43
N ARG A 169 -23.66 9.96 1.20
CA ARG A 169 -23.48 10.57 -0.12
C ARG A 169 -22.01 10.91 -0.33
N PRO A 170 -21.32 10.31 -1.32
CA PRO A 170 -19.96 10.70 -1.65
C PRO A 170 -19.88 12.20 -1.97
N TYR A 171 -18.79 12.83 -1.54
CA TYR A 171 -18.51 14.22 -1.90
C TYR A 171 -18.31 14.36 -3.41
N GLY A 172 -18.73 15.50 -3.95
CA GLY A 172 -18.35 15.89 -5.30
C GLY A 172 -16.85 16.16 -5.39
N ILE A 173 -16.35 16.25 -6.63
CA ILE A 173 -14.96 16.64 -6.87
C ILE A 173 -14.77 18.06 -6.31
N PRO A 174 -13.82 18.28 -5.39
CA PRO A 174 -13.55 19.61 -4.86
C PRO A 174 -13.13 20.58 -5.98
N PRO A 175 -13.53 21.87 -5.92
CA PRO A 175 -13.06 22.87 -6.87
C PRO A 175 -11.52 22.96 -6.89
N VAL A 176 -10.94 23.24 -8.06
CA VAL A 176 -9.48 23.32 -8.23
C VAL A 176 -8.84 24.35 -7.28
N GLU A 177 -9.50 25.48 -7.05
CA GLU A 177 -9.02 26.52 -6.14
C GLU A 177 -8.95 26.02 -4.69
N TRP A 178 -9.90 25.16 -4.28
CA TRP A 178 -9.88 24.55 -2.96
C TRP A 178 -8.68 23.60 -2.82
N LEU A 179 -8.40 22.80 -3.87
CA LEU A 179 -7.23 21.92 -3.91
C LEU A 179 -5.91 22.70 -3.85
N GLN A 180 -5.81 23.82 -4.56
CA GLN A 180 -4.63 24.70 -4.52
C GLN A 180 -4.40 25.27 -3.11
N ARG A 181 -5.46 25.76 -2.45
CA ARG A 181 -5.38 26.25 -1.07
C ARG A 181 -4.97 25.15 -0.09
N LEU A 182 -5.52 23.94 -0.25
CA LEU A 182 -5.15 22.79 0.57
C LEU A 182 -3.67 22.44 0.38
N ALA A 183 -3.19 22.39 -0.86
CA ALA A 183 -1.80 22.10 -1.18
C ALA A 183 -0.84 23.12 -0.54
N ALA A 184 -1.16 24.42 -0.62
CA ALA A 184 -0.39 25.48 0.02
C ALA A 184 -0.33 25.33 1.55
N LYS A 185 -1.48 25.07 2.20
CA LYS A 185 -1.55 24.81 3.65
C LYS A 185 -0.71 23.60 4.07
N TRP A 186 -0.79 22.51 3.30
CA TRP A 186 0.00 21.30 3.58
C TRP A 186 1.50 21.52 3.40
N GLN A 187 1.91 22.30 2.41
CA GLN A 187 3.32 22.69 2.25
C GLN A 187 3.80 23.51 3.46
N GLN A 188 3.00 24.47 3.94
CA GLN A 188 3.33 25.29 5.10
C GLN A 188 3.44 24.46 6.39
N HIS A 189 2.43 23.63 6.69
CA HIS A 189 2.47 22.74 7.86
C HIS A 189 3.65 21.76 7.80
N ARG A 190 4.01 21.28 6.60
CA ARG A 190 5.18 20.42 6.41
C ARG A 190 6.47 21.15 6.72
N SER A 191 6.66 22.36 6.20
CA SER A 191 7.87 23.17 6.49
C SER A 191 8.02 23.40 8.00
N GLN A 192 6.92 23.64 8.70
CA GLN A 192 6.90 23.79 10.15
C GLN A 192 7.22 22.48 10.88
N LYS A 193 6.63 21.35 10.47
CA LYS A 193 6.87 20.05 11.13
C LYS A 193 8.29 19.52 10.88
N LEU A 194 8.87 19.74 9.69
CA LEU A 194 10.28 19.43 9.42
C LEU A 194 11.23 20.33 10.23
N ALA A 195 10.85 21.58 10.49
CA ALA A 195 11.64 22.48 11.33
C ALA A 195 11.59 22.12 12.82
N VAL A 196 10.46 21.56 13.30
CA VAL A 196 10.25 21.18 14.72
C VAL A 196 10.81 19.78 15.05
N HIS A 197 10.80 18.85 14.10
CA HIS A 197 11.49 17.55 14.22
C HIS A 197 12.61 17.47 13.17
N PRO A 198 13.81 18.02 13.46
CA PRO A 198 14.97 17.67 12.68
C PRO A 198 15.11 16.14 12.78
N ALA A 199 15.18 15.47 11.63
CA ALA A 199 15.38 14.03 11.57
C ALA A 199 16.47 13.66 12.58
N ALA A 200 16.15 12.79 13.55
CA ALA A 200 17.10 12.34 14.55
C ALA A 200 18.41 12.00 13.85
N SER A 201 19.46 12.74 14.21
CA SER A 201 20.79 12.57 13.64
C SER A 201 21.14 11.09 13.70
N PRO A 202 21.62 10.47 12.61
CA PRO A 202 22.16 9.14 12.72
C PRO A 202 23.30 9.22 13.74
N GLN A 203 23.12 8.59 14.90
CA GLN A 203 24.25 8.29 15.76
C GLN A 203 25.17 7.39 14.94
N THR A 204 26.29 7.97 14.50
CA THR A 204 27.38 7.26 13.85
C THR A 204 27.90 6.24 14.86
N VAL A 205 27.46 4.98 14.74
CA VAL A 205 28.21 3.88 15.34
C VAL A 205 29.38 3.64 14.39
N GLU A 206 30.52 4.26 14.69
CA GLU A 206 31.79 3.95 14.03
C GLU A 206 32.18 2.51 14.38
N HIS A 207 31.77 1.56 13.55
CA HIS A 207 32.56 0.36 13.35
C HIS A 207 33.30 0.53 12.02
N ALA A 208 34.45 1.21 12.10
CA ALA A 208 35.45 1.20 11.06
C ALA A 208 35.98 -0.24 10.91
N PHE A 209 35.41 -0.98 9.97
CA PHE A 209 35.98 -2.25 9.51
C PHE A 209 37.03 -1.91 8.45
N ASP A 210 38.27 -1.78 8.91
CA ASP A 210 39.45 -1.47 8.10
C ASP A 210 39.89 -2.70 7.29
N ILE A 211 39.53 -2.75 6.01
CA ILE A 211 39.85 -3.86 5.09
C ILE A 211 41.33 -3.81 4.64
N SER A 212 42.13 -2.85 5.11
CA SER A 212 43.57 -2.78 4.78
C SER A 212 44.47 -3.69 5.63
N LYS A 213 43.93 -4.41 6.63
CA LYS A 213 44.72 -5.19 7.60
C LYS A 213 44.72 -6.72 7.43
N THR A 214 44.27 -7.27 6.31
CA THR A 214 44.38 -8.72 6.05
C THR A 214 45.09 -9.01 4.74
N LEU A 215 46.39 -8.69 4.71
CA LEU A 215 47.36 -9.33 3.82
C LEU A 215 48.56 -9.72 4.69
N PRO A 216 48.89 -11.00 4.87
CA PRO A 216 50.19 -11.39 5.38
C PRO A 216 51.23 -11.20 4.27
N GLU A 217 52.18 -10.28 4.49
CA GLU A 217 53.45 -10.23 3.78
C GLU A 217 54.38 -11.34 4.30
N THR A 218 55.04 -12.05 3.37
CA THR A 218 56.20 -12.97 3.53
C THR A 218 55.94 -14.30 4.25
N LEU A 219 56.33 -15.49 3.76
CA LEU A 219 57.35 -15.96 2.79
C LEU A 219 56.76 -17.00 1.83
#